data_AF-A0A918UUK6-F1
#
_entry.id   AF-A0A918UUK6-F1
#
_cell.length_a   1.000
_cell.length_b   1.000
_cell.length_c   1.000
_cell.angle_alpha   90.00
_cell.angle_beta   90.00
_cell.angle_gamma   90.00
#
_symmetry.space_group_name_H-M   'P 1'
#
loop_
_entity.id
_entity.type
_entity.pdbx_description
1 polymer ?
#
loop_
_entity_poly.entity_id
_entity_poly.type
_entity_poly.pdbx_seq_one_letter_code
_entity_poly.pdbx_strand_id
1 'polypeptide(L)'
;MRQPTQISWITAAAILIVAHPSDRHNLFFEVESLGHTDIHIRQLENELKILLTFPNKTPEALRAMSLGVLVRGLAEQWIFALYERLRTQREILSPTKKPLTFGGKLTPLNPFYDKLELLRMPIAKNQIRKSTVTDHPIPLFDHDSGSAGWRITDPSSGAPIDLVRRDLSDEFLTIINTCR
;
A
#
# COMPACT_ATOMS: atom_id res chain seq x y z
N MET A 1 -15.16 34.74 -29.37
CA MET A 1 -14.74 34.26 -28.05
C MET A 1 -15.12 32.78 -27.93
N ARG A 2 -14.15 31.87 -28.01
CA ARG A 2 -14.40 30.42 -27.85
C ARG A 2 -14.16 30.06 -26.39
N GLN A 3 -15.15 29.44 -25.73
CA GLN A 3 -14.98 28.92 -24.38
C GLN A 3 -13.91 27.82 -24.37
N PRO A 4 -13.04 27.75 -23.34
CA PRO A 4 -12.10 26.66 -23.20
C PRO A 4 -12.87 25.37 -22.91
N THR A 5 -12.72 24.39 -23.80
CA THR A 5 -13.21 23.02 -23.64
C THR A 5 -12.71 22.48 -22.30
N GLN A 6 -13.63 22.18 -21.38
CA GLN A 6 -13.35 21.36 -20.20
C GLN A 6 -12.83 20.01 -20.70
N ILE A 7 -11.51 19.87 -20.76
CA ILE A 7 -10.87 18.57 -20.80
C ILE A 7 -11.25 17.93 -19.47
N SER A 8 -12.11 16.91 -19.51
CA SER A 8 -12.41 16.08 -18.35
C SER A 8 -11.09 15.67 -17.72
N TRP A 9 -10.92 15.92 -16.42
CA TRP A 9 -9.69 15.57 -15.69
C TRP A 9 -9.32 14.09 -15.86
N ILE A 10 -10.31 13.24 -16.13
CA ILE A 10 -10.15 11.82 -16.45
C ILE A 10 -9.46 11.63 -17.81
N THR A 11 -9.80 12.44 -18.81
CA THR A 11 -9.14 12.45 -20.12
C THR A 11 -7.73 13.06 -20.04
N ALA A 12 -7.51 14.08 -19.22
CA ALA A 12 -6.17 14.63 -18.97
C ALA A 12 -5.25 13.62 -18.26
N ALA A 13 -5.77 12.89 -17.27
CA ALA A 13 -5.05 11.82 -16.58
C ALA A 13 -4.74 10.64 -17.52
N ALA A 14 -5.69 10.25 -18.37
CA ALA A 14 -5.48 9.22 -19.37
C ALA A 14 -4.43 9.60 -20.43
N ILE A 15 -4.37 10.88 -20.83
CA ILE A 15 -3.36 11.38 -21.78
C ILE A 15 -1.97 11.42 -21.15
N LEU A 16 -1.86 11.77 -19.86
CA LEU A 16 -0.60 11.73 -19.11
C LEU A 16 -0.04 10.30 -18.95
N ILE A 17 -0.92 9.29 -18.90
CA ILE A 17 -0.56 7.88 -18.71
C ILE A 17 -0.24 7.16 -20.03
N VAL A 18 -0.72 7.66 -21.17
CA VAL A 18 -0.64 6.94 -22.47
C VAL A 18 0.45 7.48 -23.40
N ALA A 19 1.00 8.68 -23.16
CA ALA A 19 1.77 9.38 -24.18
C ALA A 19 3.30 9.15 -24.18
N HIS A 20 3.89 8.37 -23.28
CA HIS A 20 5.36 8.41 -23.14
C HIS A 20 6.09 7.06 -22.98
N PRO A 21 7.02 6.71 -23.90
CA PRO A 21 8.05 5.67 -23.69
C PRO A 21 8.96 5.92 -22.46
N SER A 22 8.84 7.09 -21.82
CA SER A 22 9.49 7.51 -20.57
C SER A 22 8.74 7.10 -19.30
N ASP A 23 7.64 6.34 -19.37
CA ASP A 23 6.83 5.89 -18.21
C ASP A 23 7.61 5.12 -17.13
N ARG A 24 8.77 4.55 -17.46
CA ARG A 24 9.66 3.96 -16.45
C ARG A 24 10.14 4.99 -15.42
N HIS A 25 10.39 6.24 -15.83
CA HIS A 25 10.93 7.28 -14.95
C HIS A 25 9.88 7.84 -13.99
N ASN A 26 8.62 7.95 -14.44
CA ASN A 26 7.52 8.39 -13.57
C ASN A 26 7.24 7.39 -12.45
N LEU A 27 7.34 6.08 -12.74
CA LEU A 27 7.12 5.05 -11.74
C LEU A 27 8.18 5.07 -10.64
N PHE A 28 9.46 5.24 -10.99
CA PHE A 28 10.52 5.37 -9.98
C PHE A 28 10.27 6.57 -9.06
N PHE A 29 9.85 7.70 -9.62
CA PHE A 29 9.56 8.90 -8.84
C PHE A 29 8.33 8.72 -7.92
N GLU A 30 7.26 8.11 -8.43
CA GLU A 30 6.05 7.85 -7.63
C GLU A 30 6.30 6.83 -6.50
N VAL A 31 7.12 5.82 -6.77
CA VAL A 31 7.52 4.81 -5.77
C VAL A 31 8.49 5.40 -4.75
N GLU A 32 9.38 6.29 -5.18
CA GLU A 32 10.26 7.04 -4.28
C GLU A 32 9.46 7.97 -3.35
N SER A 33 8.37 8.57 -3.84
CA SER A 33 7.45 9.36 -2.99
C SER A 33 6.76 8.51 -1.90
N LEU A 34 6.46 7.24 -2.18
CA LEU A 34 5.97 6.29 -1.18
C LEU A 34 7.04 5.92 -0.16
N GLY A 35 8.31 5.82 -0.59
CA GLY A 35 9.46 5.65 0.31
C GLY A 35 9.64 6.84 1.25
N HIS A 36 9.49 8.07 0.76
CA HIS A 36 9.53 9.26 1.62
C HIS A 36 8.39 9.29 2.64
N THR A 37 7.17 8.95 2.21
CA THR A 37 6.01 8.84 3.11
C THR A 37 6.25 7.77 4.17
N ASP A 38 6.84 6.63 3.80
CA ASP A 38 7.17 5.55 4.71
C ASP A 38 8.11 5.97 5.86
N ILE A 39 9.11 6.80 5.57
CA ILE A 39 10.03 7.34 6.60
C ILE A 39 9.25 8.07 7.69
N HIS A 40 8.28 8.90 7.31
CA HIS A 40 7.45 9.64 8.27
C HIS A 40 6.53 8.72 9.07
N ILE A 41 5.94 7.70 8.43
CA ILE A 41 5.12 6.72 9.13
C ILE A 41 5.98 5.96 10.16
N ARG A 42 7.20 5.54 9.81
CA ARG A 42 8.11 4.86 10.74
C ARG A 42 8.47 5.72 11.95
N GLN A 43 8.65 7.02 11.77
CA GLN A 43 8.88 7.95 12.88
C GLN A 43 7.70 7.96 13.85
N LEU A 44 6.48 8.05 13.33
CA LEU A 44 5.26 8.02 14.15
C LEU A 44 5.04 6.67 14.84
N GLU A 45 5.36 5.55 14.18
CA GLU A 45 5.33 4.22 14.80
C GLU A 45 6.32 4.09 15.96
N ASN A 46 7.54 4.63 15.80
CA ASN A 46 8.53 4.62 16.87
C ASN A 46 8.11 5.51 18.05
N GLU A 47 7.49 6.66 17.78
CA GLU A 47 6.88 7.49 18.82
C GLU A 47 5.75 6.73 19.53
N LEU A 48 4.88 6.08 18.77
CA LEU A 48 3.78 5.28 19.32
C LEU A 48 4.30 4.14 20.20
N LYS A 49 5.33 3.42 19.75
CA LYS A 49 6.00 2.38 20.55
C LYS A 49 6.42 2.92 21.91
N ILE A 50 7.05 4.10 21.95
CA ILE A 50 7.48 4.72 23.21
C ILE A 50 6.25 5.02 24.08
N LEU A 51 5.21 5.61 23.51
CA LEU A 51 4.00 5.98 24.24
C LEU A 51 3.19 4.77 24.76
N LEU A 52 3.27 3.62 24.09
CA LEU A 52 2.63 2.38 24.52
C LEU A 52 3.29 1.75 25.75
N THR A 53 4.47 2.22 26.18
CA THR A 53 5.14 1.73 27.40
C THR A 53 4.59 2.35 28.68
N PHE A 54 3.79 3.41 28.57
CA PHE A 54 3.27 4.12 29.75
C PHE A 54 2.01 3.44 30.33
N PRO A 55 1.79 3.55 31.66
CA PRO A 55 0.62 2.96 32.31
C PRO A 55 -0.71 3.50 31.75
N ASN A 56 -1.73 2.64 31.75
CA ASN A 56 -3.09 3.08 31.44
C ASN A 56 -3.54 4.17 32.41
N LYS A 57 -4.14 5.25 31.88
CA LYS A 57 -4.65 6.47 32.56
C LYS A 57 -3.67 7.64 32.68
N THR A 58 -2.49 7.59 32.09
CA THR A 58 -1.65 8.80 31.97
C THR A 58 -2.05 9.64 30.74
N PRO A 59 -1.75 10.95 30.69
CA PRO A 59 -1.91 11.77 29.49
C PRO A 59 -1.19 11.17 28.26
N GLU A 60 -0.07 10.48 28.47
CA GLU A 60 0.68 9.77 27.44
C GLU A 60 -0.11 8.59 26.87
N ALA A 61 -0.89 7.88 27.68
CA ALA A 61 -1.79 6.83 27.20
C ALA A 61 -2.92 7.40 26.31
N LEU A 62 -3.46 8.58 26.64
CA LEU A 62 -4.42 9.28 25.77
C LEU A 62 -3.77 9.70 24.44
N ARG A 63 -2.53 10.19 24.49
CA ARG A 63 -1.74 10.51 23.29
C ARG A 63 -1.45 9.26 22.46
N ALA A 64 -1.14 8.13 23.09
CA ALA A 64 -0.91 6.85 22.41
C ALA A 64 -2.15 6.41 21.63
N MET A 65 -3.35 6.56 22.19
CA MET A 65 -4.60 6.24 21.46
C MET A 65 -4.79 7.12 20.23
N SER A 66 -4.65 8.44 20.37
CA SER A 66 -4.79 9.37 19.25
C SER A 66 -3.73 9.14 18.16
N LEU A 67 -2.48 8.92 18.56
CA LEU A 67 -1.40 8.61 17.64
C LEU A 67 -1.59 7.24 16.97
N GLY A 68 -2.12 6.25 17.68
CA GLY A 68 -2.51 4.95 17.14
C GLY A 68 -3.54 5.09 16.02
N VAL A 69 -4.59 5.89 16.21
CA VAL A 69 -5.57 6.16 15.14
C VAL A 69 -4.92 6.78 13.91
N LEU A 70 -4.00 7.74 14.11
CA LEU A 70 -3.27 8.39 13.02
C LEU A 70 -2.35 7.42 12.27
N VAL A 71 -1.50 6.67 13.01
CA VAL A 71 -0.58 5.67 12.45
C VAL A 71 -1.35 4.64 11.63
N ARG A 72 -2.49 4.17 12.14
CA ARG A 72 -3.36 3.25 11.41
C ARG A 72 -3.90 3.86 10.12
N GLY A 73 -4.45 5.07 10.18
CA GLY A 73 -4.99 5.74 9.00
C GLY A 73 -3.93 5.94 7.92
N LEU A 74 -2.72 6.38 8.31
CA LEU A 74 -1.60 6.54 7.39
C LEU A 74 -1.12 5.20 6.81
N ALA A 75 -1.09 4.14 7.62
CA ALA A 75 -0.71 2.80 7.18
C ALA A 75 -1.69 2.26 6.12
N GLU A 76 -3.00 2.43 6.34
CA GLU A 76 -4.03 2.04 5.38
C GLU A 76 -3.90 2.82 4.06
N GLN A 77 -3.73 4.15 4.14
CA GLN A 77 -3.52 4.97 2.95
C GLN A 77 -2.25 4.58 2.19
N TRP A 78 -1.17 4.28 2.90
CA TRP A 78 0.08 3.84 2.29
C TRP A 78 -0.09 2.53 1.52
N ILE A 79 -0.78 1.54 2.10
CA ILE A 79 -1.06 0.26 1.44
C ILE A 79 -1.95 0.45 0.21
N PHE A 80 -3.03 1.23 0.32
CA PHE A 80 -3.89 1.49 -0.84
C PHE A 80 -3.14 2.20 -1.95
N ALA A 81 -2.34 3.21 -1.60
CA ALA A 81 -1.59 3.97 -2.57
C ALA A 81 -0.48 3.12 -3.23
N LEU A 82 0.09 2.16 -2.51
CA LEU A 82 1.04 1.20 -3.07
C LEU A 82 0.34 0.18 -4.00
N TYR A 83 -0.75 -0.42 -3.54
CA TYR A 83 -1.54 -1.37 -4.33
C TYR A 83 -2.04 -0.74 -5.64
N GLU A 84 -2.65 0.45 -5.58
CA GLU A 84 -3.23 1.10 -6.76
C GLU A 84 -2.17 1.47 -7.80
N ARG A 85 -0.97 1.88 -7.37
CA ARG A 85 0.16 2.12 -8.27
C ARG A 85 0.59 0.82 -8.95
N LEU A 86 0.78 -0.26 -8.19
CA LEU A 86 1.16 -1.55 -8.76
C LEU A 86 0.07 -2.15 -9.67
N ARG A 87 -1.22 -1.98 -9.33
CA ARG A 87 -2.36 -2.40 -10.15
C ARG A 87 -2.40 -1.65 -11.47
N THR A 88 -2.28 -0.33 -11.43
CA THR A 88 -2.25 0.52 -12.61
C THR A 88 -1.09 0.13 -13.52
N GLN A 89 0.08 -0.12 -12.95
CA GLN A 89 1.23 -0.64 -13.71
C GLN A 89 0.93 -2.01 -14.32
N ARG A 90 0.30 -2.92 -13.58
CA ARG A 90 -0.09 -4.24 -14.12
C ARG A 90 -1.00 -4.08 -15.32
N GLU A 91 -1.99 -3.20 -15.24
CA GLU A 91 -2.97 -2.97 -16.32
C GLU A 91 -2.34 -2.30 -17.55
N ILE A 92 -1.46 -1.31 -17.35
CA ILE A 92 -0.74 -0.64 -18.44
C ILE A 92 0.26 -1.61 -19.11
N LEU A 93 1.00 -2.38 -18.32
CA LEU A 93 2.00 -3.33 -18.82
C LEU A 93 1.38 -4.62 -19.36
N SER A 94 0.12 -4.93 -19.00
CA SER A 94 -0.61 -6.12 -19.47
C SER A 94 -1.91 -5.80 -20.21
N PRO A 95 -1.81 -5.57 -21.52
CA PRO A 95 -2.70 -6.18 -22.48
C PRO A 95 -2.35 -7.68 -22.71
N THR A 96 -1.14 -8.11 -22.34
CA THR A 96 -0.52 -9.39 -22.78
C THR A 96 -0.16 -10.39 -21.68
N LYS A 97 -0.63 -10.22 -20.44
CA LYS A 97 -0.35 -11.12 -19.27
C LYS A 97 1.14 -11.27 -18.90
N LYS A 98 1.98 -10.27 -19.15
CA LYS A 98 3.40 -10.33 -18.75
C LYS A 98 3.54 -10.05 -17.24
N PRO A 99 4.47 -10.73 -16.53
CA PRO A 99 4.68 -10.52 -15.10
C PRO A 99 5.12 -9.07 -14.80
N LEU A 100 4.70 -8.54 -13.65
CA LEU A 100 5.11 -7.22 -13.17
C LEU A 100 6.61 -7.23 -12.85
N THR A 101 7.37 -6.35 -13.51
CA THR A 101 8.81 -6.18 -13.31
C THR A 101 9.16 -4.71 -13.10
N PHE A 102 9.99 -4.39 -12.11
CA PHE A 102 10.64 -3.08 -12.02
C PHE A 102 11.89 -3.04 -12.92
N GLY A 103 12.04 -1.97 -13.71
CA GLY A 103 13.27 -1.71 -14.46
C GLY A 103 13.64 -2.71 -15.58
N GLY A 104 12.78 -3.67 -15.91
CA GLY A 104 13.08 -4.72 -16.89
C GLY A 104 13.91 -5.88 -16.34
N LYS A 105 14.17 -5.93 -15.02
CA LYS A 105 14.80 -7.08 -14.34
C LYS A 105 13.74 -8.07 -13.83
N LEU A 106 14.11 -9.34 -13.79
CA LEU A 106 13.25 -10.53 -13.58
C LEU A 106 12.67 -10.70 -12.17
N THR A 107 12.86 -9.78 -11.21
CA THR A 107 12.30 -9.96 -9.86
C THR A 107 10.78 -9.82 -9.93
N PRO A 108 10.02 -10.91 -9.76
CA PRO A 108 8.58 -10.85 -9.91
C PRO A 108 8.00 -10.09 -8.72
N LEU A 109 7.32 -8.98 -8.99
CA LEU A 109 6.51 -8.29 -7.98
C LEU A 109 5.23 -9.05 -7.67
N ASN A 110 4.87 -10.06 -8.47
CA ASN A 110 3.61 -10.78 -8.34
C ASN A 110 3.38 -11.32 -6.91
N PRO A 111 4.33 -12.00 -6.23
CA PRO A 111 4.09 -12.49 -4.88
C PRO A 111 3.80 -11.37 -3.87
N PHE A 112 4.48 -10.23 -4.02
CA PHE A 112 4.25 -9.06 -3.18
C PHE A 112 2.91 -8.39 -3.51
N TYR A 113 2.57 -8.27 -4.79
CA TYR A 113 1.29 -7.75 -5.26
C TYR A 113 0.12 -8.62 -4.77
N ASP A 114 0.25 -9.93 -4.82
CA ASP A 114 -0.78 -10.88 -4.37
C ASP A 114 -1.02 -10.70 -2.86
N LYS A 115 0.01 -10.48 -2.04
CA LYS A 115 -0.14 -10.11 -0.61
C LYS A 115 -0.92 -8.81 -0.43
N LEU A 116 -0.62 -7.77 -1.23
CA LEU A 116 -1.35 -6.50 -1.17
C LEU A 116 -2.80 -6.62 -1.65
N GLU A 117 -3.08 -7.52 -2.58
CA GLU A 117 -4.43 -7.82 -3.05
C GLU A 117 -5.29 -8.42 -1.93
N LEU A 118 -4.71 -9.22 -1.03
CA LEU A 118 -5.41 -9.73 0.16
C LEU A 118 -5.73 -8.62 1.18
N LEU A 119 -4.88 -7.60 1.27
CA LEU A 119 -5.07 -6.45 2.16
C LEU A 119 -6.03 -5.40 1.61
N ARG A 120 -6.40 -5.50 0.32
CA ARG A 120 -7.35 -4.61 -0.30
C ARG A 120 -8.72 -4.78 0.38
N MET A 121 -9.08 -3.80 1.21
CA MET A 121 -10.48 -3.65 1.61
C MET A 121 -11.35 -3.55 0.35
N PRO A 122 -12.48 -4.26 0.26
CA PRO A 122 -13.43 -4.06 -0.82
C PRO A 122 -14.10 -2.69 -0.67
N ILE A 123 -13.44 -1.63 -1.13
CA ILE A 123 -14.09 -0.32 -1.37
C ILE A 123 -15.03 -0.43 -2.58
N ALA A 124 -15.03 -1.57 -3.29
CA ALA A 124 -16.02 -1.91 -4.30
C ALA A 124 -16.55 -3.34 -4.09
N LYS A 125 -17.59 -3.49 -3.25
CA LYS A 125 -18.38 -4.74 -3.11
C LYS A 125 -18.83 -5.36 -4.45
N ASN A 126 -18.82 -4.58 -5.53
CA ASN A 126 -19.33 -4.97 -6.85
C ASN A 126 -18.26 -5.47 -7.83
N GLN A 127 -16.96 -5.42 -7.49
CA GLN A 127 -15.87 -5.84 -8.38
C GLN A 127 -15.17 -7.14 -7.97
N ILE A 128 -15.57 -7.75 -6.85
CA ILE A 128 -15.03 -9.06 -6.48
C ILE A 128 -15.73 -10.12 -7.32
N ARG A 129 -15.00 -10.66 -8.31
CA ARG A 129 -15.30 -11.98 -8.88
C ARG A 129 -15.40 -12.97 -7.74
N LYS A 130 -16.62 -13.45 -7.43
CA LYS A 130 -16.96 -14.63 -6.60
C LYS A 130 -15.77 -15.18 -5.78
N SER A 131 -15.27 -14.39 -4.83
CA SER A 131 -14.27 -14.85 -3.89
C SER A 131 -15.04 -15.65 -2.84
N THR A 132 -14.66 -16.90 -2.61
CA THR A 132 -15.16 -17.71 -1.50
C THR A 132 -14.63 -17.23 -0.15
N VAL A 133 -13.66 -16.29 -0.15
CA VAL A 133 -13.10 -15.70 1.07
C VAL A 133 -13.97 -14.51 1.48
N THR A 134 -14.77 -14.71 2.52
CA THR A 134 -15.67 -13.71 3.11
C THR A 134 -15.00 -12.80 4.13
N ASP A 135 -13.78 -13.14 4.55
CA ASP A 135 -13.14 -12.48 5.69
C ASP A 135 -12.44 -11.20 5.26
N HIS A 136 -12.79 -10.10 5.93
CA HIS A 136 -12.14 -8.82 5.73
C HIS A 136 -10.89 -8.71 6.60
N PRO A 137 -9.85 -7.98 6.15
CA PRO A 137 -8.67 -7.73 6.99
C PRO A 137 -9.08 -7.12 8.33
N ILE A 138 -8.71 -7.77 9.42
CA ILE A 138 -8.95 -7.28 10.78
C ILE A 138 -7.76 -6.41 11.18
N PRO A 139 -7.97 -5.12 11.50
CA PRO A 139 -6.87 -4.26 11.92
C PRO A 139 -6.21 -4.78 13.20
N LEU A 140 -4.89 -4.75 13.21
CA LEU A 140 -4.05 -5.10 14.35
C LEU A 140 -3.08 -3.96 14.64
N PHE A 141 -2.57 -3.95 15.87
CA PHE A 141 -1.42 -3.16 16.27
C PHE A 141 -0.36 -4.09 16.82
N ASP A 142 0.86 -3.98 16.29
CA ASP A 142 2.01 -4.59 16.91
C ASP A 142 2.49 -3.70 18.06
N HIS A 143 2.41 -4.22 19.28
CA HIS A 143 2.86 -3.52 20.48
C HIS A 143 4.39 -3.36 20.51
N ASP A 144 5.13 -4.29 19.91
CA ASP A 144 6.59 -4.30 19.99
C ASP A 144 7.21 -3.27 19.04
N SER A 145 6.64 -3.07 17.86
CA SER A 145 7.12 -2.09 16.89
C SER A 145 6.31 -0.79 16.85
N GLY A 146 5.12 -0.75 17.47
CA GLY A 146 4.15 0.33 17.29
C GLY A 146 3.56 0.41 15.88
N SER A 147 3.74 -0.63 15.05
CA SER A 147 3.26 -0.65 13.67
C SER A 147 1.80 -1.04 13.62
N ALA A 148 1.07 -0.45 12.67
CA ALA A 148 -0.20 -1.00 12.25
C ALA A 148 0.01 -2.32 11.49
N GLY A 149 -0.99 -3.19 11.52
CA GLY A 149 -1.01 -4.45 10.78
C GLY A 149 -2.43 -4.91 10.52
N TRP A 150 -2.56 -6.07 9.88
CA TRP A 150 -3.83 -6.68 9.56
C TRP A 150 -3.74 -8.20 9.72
N ARG A 151 -4.76 -8.80 10.30
CA ARG A 151 -5.00 -10.25 10.23
C ARG A 151 -5.88 -10.54 9.02
N ILE A 152 -5.42 -11.44 8.17
CA ILE A 152 -6.15 -11.93 7.00
C ILE A 152 -6.27 -13.46 7.07
N THR A 153 -7.19 -14.02 6.29
CA THR A 153 -7.29 -15.47 6.10
C THR A 153 -6.50 -15.85 4.84
N ASP A 154 -5.52 -16.75 4.97
CA ASP A 154 -4.78 -17.28 3.82
C ASP A 154 -5.74 -18.01 2.87
N PRO A 155 -5.86 -17.61 1.60
CA PRO A 155 -6.74 -18.29 0.64
C PRO A 155 -6.32 -19.74 0.38
N SER A 156 -5.06 -20.11 0.61
CA SER A 156 -4.52 -21.45 0.31
C SER A 156 -4.73 -22.43 1.45
N SER A 157 -4.51 -21.99 2.69
CA SER A 157 -4.56 -22.84 3.89
C SER A 157 -5.80 -22.61 4.76
N GLY A 158 -6.50 -21.49 4.59
CA GLY A 158 -7.58 -21.06 5.48
C GLY A 158 -7.10 -20.61 6.86
N ALA A 159 -5.79 -20.57 7.11
CA ALA A 159 -5.22 -20.16 8.38
C ALA A 159 -5.15 -18.63 8.50
N PRO A 160 -5.26 -18.07 9.72
CA PRO A 160 -5.02 -16.65 9.93
C PRO A 160 -3.53 -16.32 9.72
N ILE A 161 -3.26 -15.24 8.99
CA ILE A 161 -1.93 -14.66 8.80
C ILE A 161 -1.96 -13.21 9.26
N ASP A 162 -0.96 -12.83 10.06
CA ASP A 162 -0.75 -11.44 10.47
C ASP A 162 0.27 -10.78 9.53
N LEU A 163 -0.12 -9.66 8.93
CA LEU A 163 0.71 -8.84 8.08
C LEU A 163 0.97 -7.50 8.76
N VAL A 164 2.22 -7.26 9.14
CA VAL A 164 2.64 -5.99 9.76
C VAL A 164 3.10 -5.02 8.68
N ARG A 165 2.65 -3.76 8.76
CA ARG A 165 2.97 -2.74 7.74
C ARG A 165 4.47 -2.54 7.58
N ARG A 166 5.23 -2.54 8.69
CA ARG A 166 6.69 -2.38 8.66
C ARG A 166 7.37 -3.49 7.86
N ASP A 167 6.96 -4.74 8.04
CA ASP A 167 7.49 -5.88 7.29
C ASP A 167 7.19 -5.77 5.79
N LEU A 168 5.97 -5.37 5.44
CA LEU A 168 5.59 -5.11 4.05
C LEU A 168 6.41 -3.99 3.41
N SER A 169 6.70 -2.95 4.19
CA SER A 169 7.55 -1.84 3.76
C SER A 169 9.00 -2.28 3.57
N ASP A 170 9.56 -3.06 4.49
CA ASP A 170 10.92 -3.60 4.39
C ASP A 170 11.05 -4.53 3.17
N GLU A 171 10.07 -5.40 2.94
CA GLU A 171 10.00 -6.27 1.75
C GLU A 171 9.96 -5.42 0.47
N PHE A 172 9.12 -4.38 0.42
CA PHE A 172 9.01 -3.49 -0.73
C PHE A 172 10.31 -2.73 -1.02
N LEU A 173 10.91 -2.11 -0.01
CA LEU A 173 12.16 -1.36 -0.14
C LEU A 173 13.31 -2.28 -0.56
N THR A 174 13.33 -3.52 -0.07
CA THR A 174 14.29 -4.54 -0.50
C THR A 174 14.12 -4.83 -1.99
N ILE A 175 12.89 -5.07 -2.46
CA ILE A 175 12.60 -5.30 -3.88
C ILE A 175 13.09 -4.11 -4.73
N ILE A 176 12.79 -2.86 -4.33
CA ILE A 176 13.23 -1.67 -5.07
C ILE A 176 14.75 -1.56 -5.11
N ASN A 177 15.42 -1.73 -3.98
CA ASN A 177 16.89 -1.61 -3.89
C ASN A 177 17.60 -2.67 -4.73
N THR A 178 17.04 -3.87 -4.85
CA THR A 178 17.58 -4.90 -5.77
C THR A 178 17.32 -4.60 -7.25
N CYS A 179 16.33 -3.77 -7.56
CA CYS A 179 15.98 -3.38 -8.93
C CYS A 179 16.75 -2.15 -9.44
N ARG A 180 17.30 -1.32 -8.54
CA ARG A 180 18.27 -0.26 -8.88
C ARG A 180 19.56 -0.87 -9.49
#